data_AF-A0A354GP01-F1
#
_entry.id   AF-A0A354GP01-F1
#
_cell.length_a   1.000
_cell.length_b   1.000
_cell.length_c   1.000
_cell.angle_alpha   90.00
_cell.angle_beta   90.00
_cell.angle_gamma   90.00
#
_symmetry.space_group_name_H-M   'P 1'
#
loop_
_entity.id
_entity.type
_entity.pdbx_description
1 polymer ?
#
loop_
_entity_poly.entity_id
_entity_poly.type
_entity_poly.pdbx_seq_one_letter_code
_entity_poly.pdbx_strand_id
1 'polypeptide(L)'
;MCKKRLPGVEKKCANCKTDVSLLVDYVENLRDGLQRAEHLTRQGELGDAVWEYLEVLEVDPDNATARKQVGKVATAVRQFDQTAPGRRWQKKLQRQTAFRRWMANWNSDGEGGGWLSGLFWFVIVLCALIFGYFIGQSVANHPTPIPNTTAPPNATAPEKPDKDK
;
A
#
# COMPACT_ATOMS: atom_id res chain seq x y z
N MET A 1 55.64 25.72 11.85
CA MET A 1 54.39 24.93 11.88
C MET A 1 54.28 24.25 13.24
N CYS A 2 53.29 24.60 14.06
CA CYS A 2 53.18 24.13 15.44
C CYS A 2 52.58 22.72 15.50
N LYS A 3 53.33 21.74 16.04
CA LYS A 3 52.88 20.37 16.33
C LYS A 3 52.57 20.26 17.82
N LYS A 4 51.37 20.64 18.26
CA LYS A 4 50.87 20.30 19.60
C LYS A 4 49.63 19.43 19.46
N ARG A 5 49.69 18.22 20.01
CA ARG A 5 48.52 17.36 20.25
C ARG A 5 47.73 18.00 21.40
N LEU A 6 46.49 18.38 21.15
CA LEU A 6 45.59 18.90 22.18
C LEU A 6 45.07 17.73 23.04
N PRO A 7 45.36 17.71 24.35
CA PRO A 7 44.82 16.71 25.27
C PRO A 7 43.37 17.09 25.60
N GLY A 8 42.42 16.69 24.76
CA GLY A 8 41.00 16.96 24.96
C GLY A 8 40.50 18.22 24.27
N VAL A 9 39.16 18.29 24.15
CA VAL A 9 38.44 19.34 23.42
C VAL A 9 38.36 20.61 24.29
N GLU A 10 39.48 21.33 24.40
CA GLU A 10 39.54 22.56 25.19
C GLU A 10 38.77 23.70 24.50
N LYS A 11 37.81 24.31 25.19
CA LYS A 11 37.00 25.43 24.67
C LYS A 11 37.81 26.71 24.41
N LYS A 12 39.05 26.79 24.92
CA LYS A 12 39.96 27.92 24.70
C LYS A 12 41.23 27.44 24.02
N CYS A 13 41.68 28.17 23.00
CA CYS A 13 42.93 27.85 22.33
C CYS A 13 44.13 28.19 23.24
N ALA A 14 44.96 27.20 23.55
CA ALA A 14 46.14 27.37 24.41
C ALA A 14 47.19 28.37 23.87
N ASN A 15 47.17 28.68 22.57
CA ASN A 15 48.18 29.53 21.93
C ASN A 15 47.75 31.01 21.83
N CYS A 16 46.51 31.26 21.40
CA CYS A 16 46.00 32.62 21.19
C CYS A 16 44.95 33.05 22.23
N LYS A 17 44.61 32.19 23.21
CA LYS A 17 43.59 32.42 24.27
C LYS A 17 42.19 32.81 23.75
N THR A 18 41.93 32.60 22.46
CA THR A 18 40.63 32.85 21.84
C THR A 18 39.62 31.78 22.24
N ASP A 19 38.36 32.17 22.34
CA ASP A 19 37.25 31.26 22.57
C ASP A 19 36.96 30.49 21.28
N VAL A 20 36.98 29.16 21.36
CA VAL A 20 36.74 28.24 20.26
C VAL A 20 35.55 27.32 20.60
N SER A 21 34.80 27.64 21.65
CA SER A 21 33.65 26.87 22.15
C SER A 21 32.65 26.52 21.05
N LEU A 22 32.34 27.45 20.15
CA LEU A 22 31.36 27.20 19.09
C LEU A 22 31.81 26.11 18.10
N LEU A 23 33.10 26.07 17.73
CA LEU A 23 33.61 24.99 16.86
C LEU A 23 33.71 23.67 17.63
N VAL A 24 34.10 23.74 18.90
CA VAL A 24 34.16 22.58 19.80
C VAL A 24 32.79 21.94 19.95
N ASP A 25 31.78 22.72 20.31
CA ASP A 25 30.40 22.25 20.51
C ASP A 25 29.80 21.73 19.19
N TYR A 26 30.14 22.35 18.05
CA TYR A 26 29.74 21.85 16.73
C TYR A 26 30.36 20.47 16.42
N VAL A 27 31.66 20.30 16.65
CA VAL A 27 32.36 19.02 16.43
C VAL A 27 31.88 17.95 17.41
N GLU A 28 31.58 18.31 18.67
CA GLU A 28 31.00 17.40 19.65
C GLU A 28 29.62 16.93 19.21
N ASN A 29 28.73 17.84 18.81
CA ASN A 29 27.39 17.48 18.33
C ASN A 29 27.44 16.54 17.11
N LEU A 30 28.41 16.75 16.22
CA LEU A 30 28.62 15.87 15.06
C LEU A 30 29.13 14.47 15.46
N ARG A 31 30.05 14.39 16.43
CA ARG A 31 30.55 13.11 16.94
C ARG A 31 29.47 12.33 17.68
N ASP A 32 28.59 13.05 18.38
CA ASP A 32 27.41 12.47 19.01
C ASP A 32 26.41 11.97 17.96
N GLY A 33 26.31 12.62 16.79
CA GLY A 33 25.49 12.17 15.66
C GLY A 33 25.80 10.74 15.20
N LEU A 34 27.08 10.34 15.20
CA LEU A 34 27.46 8.95 14.91
C LEU A 34 26.90 7.95 15.92
N GLN A 35 26.94 8.29 17.21
CA GLN A 35 26.45 7.42 18.27
C GLN A 35 24.92 7.33 18.25
N ARG A 36 24.24 8.46 18.02
CA ARG A 36 22.79 8.50 17.81
C ARG A 36 22.37 7.65 16.62
N ALA A 37 23.03 7.82 15.48
CA ALA A 37 22.76 7.02 14.27
C ALA A 37 22.93 5.51 14.51
N GLU A 38 23.96 5.11 15.26
CA GLU A 38 24.17 3.71 15.61
C GLU A 38 23.08 3.18 16.56
N HIS A 39 22.65 3.99 17.52
CA HIS A 39 21.55 3.65 18.42
C HIS A 39 20.24 3.45 17.66
N LEU A 40 19.88 4.39 16.78
CA LEU A 40 18.70 4.31 15.90
C LEU A 40 18.75 3.07 15.00
N THR A 41 19.93 2.77 14.45
CA THR A 41 20.14 1.55 13.65
C THR A 41 19.85 0.28 14.45
N ARG A 42 20.25 0.23 15.73
CA ARG A 42 19.98 -0.91 16.62
C ARG A 42 18.50 -0.99 17.03
N GLN A 43 17.82 0.14 17.13
CA GLN A 43 16.38 0.21 17.40
C GLN A 43 15.52 -0.17 16.18
N GLY A 44 16.10 -0.21 14.98
CA GLY A 44 15.40 -0.50 13.74
C GLY A 44 14.75 0.74 13.10
N GLU A 45 15.00 1.92 13.63
CA GLU A 45 14.60 3.21 13.06
C GLU A 45 15.57 3.60 11.93
N LEU A 46 15.56 2.79 10.87
CA LEU A 46 16.53 2.88 9.79
C LEU A 46 16.45 4.19 9.00
N GLY A 47 15.28 4.83 8.96
CA GLY A 47 15.08 6.11 8.27
C GLY A 47 15.85 7.24 8.94
N ASP A 48 15.64 7.40 10.25
CA ASP A 48 16.28 8.45 11.04
C ASP A 48 17.79 8.18 11.19
N ALA A 49 18.18 6.91 11.29
CA ALA A 49 19.59 6.51 11.28
C ALA A 49 20.33 6.96 10.00
N VAL A 50 19.70 6.87 8.82
CA VAL A 50 20.33 7.36 7.57
C VAL A 50 20.54 8.86 7.62
N TRP A 51 19.56 9.62 8.14
CA TRP A 51 19.69 11.08 8.22
C TRP A 51 20.85 11.52 9.11
N GLU A 52 20.97 10.95 10.31
CA GLU A 52 22.09 11.27 11.21
C GLU A 52 23.45 10.88 10.61
N TYR A 53 23.54 9.75 9.89
CA TYR A 53 24.79 9.42 9.19
C TYR A 53 25.09 10.37 8.03
N LEU A 54 24.08 10.90 7.34
CA LEU A 54 24.27 11.87 6.26
C LEU A 54 24.76 13.21 6.81
N GLU A 55 24.21 13.68 7.92
CA GLU A 55 24.68 14.92 8.59
C GLU A 55 26.17 14.82 8.96
N VAL A 56 26.61 13.65 9.46
CA VAL A 56 28.03 13.40 9.73
C VAL A 56 28.87 13.46 8.44
N LEU A 57 28.37 12.89 7.35
CA LEU A 57 29.06 12.86 6.05
C LEU A 57 29.06 14.20 5.32
N GLU A 58 28.10 15.09 5.61
CA GLU A 58 28.10 16.46 5.09
C GLU A 58 29.27 17.27 5.63
N VAL A 59 29.69 16.99 6.88
CA VAL A 59 30.77 17.70 7.55
C VAL A 59 32.12 17.01 7.37
N ASP A 60 32.15 15.68 7.49
CA ASP A 60 33.33 14.85 7.20
C ASP A 60 32.99 13.82 6.12
N PRO A 61 33.15 14.18 4.84
CA PRO A 61 32.82 13.28 3.75
C PRO A 61 33.68 12.03 3.78
N ASP A 62 34.92 12.08 4.29
CA ASP A 62 35.87 10.95 4.31
C ASP A 62 35.76 10.07 5.56
N ASN A 63 34.71 10.28 6.35
CA ASN A 63 34.42 9.44 7.51
C ASN A 63 34.10 7.99 7.10
N ALA A 64 35.10 7.12 7.20
CA ALA A 64 35.00 5.72 6.81
C ALA A 64 33.98 4.92 7.64
N THR A 65 33.76 5.28 8.91
CA THR A 65 32.78 4.59 9.75
C THR A 65 31.37 4.94 9.32
N ALA A 66 31.07 6.23 9.13
CA ALA A 66 29.77 6.69 8.63
C ALA A 66 29.42 6.06 7.28
N ARG A 67 30.33 6.12 6.29
CA ARG A 67 30.11 5.52 4.96
C ARG A 67 29.79 4.02 5.03
N LYS A 68 30.52 3.27 5.88
CA LYS A 68 30.30 1.83 6.05
C LYS A 68 28.94 1.53 6.66
N GLN A 69 28.52 2.31 7.66
CA GLN A 69 27.24 2.09 8.32
C GLN A 69 26.05 2.50 7.44
N VAL A 70 26.14 3.62 6.70
CA VAL A 70 25.13 4.00 5.69
C VAL A 70 24.90 2.88 4.69
N GLY A 71 25.97 2.26 4.19
CA GLY A 71 25.86 1.12 3.28
C GLY A 71 25.05 -0.04 3.88
N LYS A 72 25.30 -0.39 5.14
CA LYS A 72 24.54 -1.44 5.84
C LYS A 72 23.07 -1.05 6.04
N VAL A 73 22.83 0.18 6.52
CA VAL A 73 21.46 0.66 6.76
C VAL A 73 20.69 0.73 5.44
N ALA A 74 21.29 1.21 4.36
CA ALA A 74 20.69 1.23 3.03
C ALA A 74 20.36 -0.18 2.51
N THR A 75 21.22 -1.18 2.75
CA THR A 75 20.90 -2.57 2.41
C THR A 75 19.74 -3.11 3.23
N ALA A 76 19.68 -2.80 4.52
CA ALA A 76 18.59 -3.20 5.40
C ALA A 76 17.26 -2.56 4.95
N VAL A 77 17.24 -1.24 4.73
CA VAL A 77 16.07 -0.51 4.19
C VAL A 77 15.60 -1.14 2.89
N ARG A 78 16.51 -1.38 1.93
CA ARG A 78 16.17 -2.01 0.64
C ARG A 78 15.54 -3.39 0.81
N GLN A 79 15.96 -4.15 1.81
CA GLN A 79 15.42 -5.48 2.07
C GLN A 79 14.02 -5.39 2.70
N PHE A 80 13.84 -4.48 3.67
CA PHE A 80 12.52 -4.18 4.25
C PHE A 80 11.52 -3.70 3.19
N ASP A 81 11.96 -2.80 2.32
CA ASP A 81 11.19 -2.25 1.20
C ASP A 81 10.74 -3.30 0.17
N GLN A 82 11.51 -4.37 0.00
CA GLN A 82 11.13 -5.49 -0.86
C GLN A 82 10.08 -6.38 -0.21
N THR A 83 10.15 -6.54 1.11
CA THR A 83 9.18 -7.31 1.90
C THR A 83 7.91 -6.53 2.21
N ALA A 84 7.96 -5.20 2.15
CA ALA A 84 6.83 -4.33 2.44
C ALA A 84 5.68 -4.55 1.43
N PRO A 85 4.46 -4.86 1.91
CA PRO A 85 3.33 -5.24 1.06
C PRO A 85 2.87 -4.13 0.11
N GLY A 86 3.18 -2.86 0.39
CA GLY A 86 2.75 -1.71 -0.42
C GLY A 86 3.22 -1.75 -1.89
N ARG A 87 4.40 -2.33 -2.17
CA ARG A 87 4.90 -2.46 -3.56
C ARG A 87 4.31 -3.64 -4.33
N ARG A 88 3.73 -4.64 -3.66
CA ARG A 88 2.95 -5.70 -4.36
C ARG A 88 1.68 -5.13 -4.96
N TRP A 89 1.02 -4.20 -4.26
CA TRP A 89 -0.18 -3.52 -4.75
C TRP A 89 0.15 -2.62 -5.96
N GLN A 90 1.22 -1.82 -5.91
CA GLN A 90 1.67 -1.01 -7.05
C GLN A 90 2.03 -1.86 -8.29
N LYS A 91 2.75 -2.98 -8.13
CA LYS A 91 3.01 -3.91 -9.24
C LYS A 91 1.72 -4.53 -9.79
N LYS A 92 0.75 -4.85 -8.92
CA LYS A 92 -0.58 -5.34 -9.33
C LYS A 92 -1.36 -4.29 -10.13
N LEU A 93 -1.27 -3.02 -9.73
CA LEU A 93 -1.85 -1.88 -10.46
C LEU A 93 -1.16 -1.58 -11.79
N GLN A 94 0.17 -1.70 -11.88
CA GLN A 94 0.87 -1.57 -13.15
C GLN A 94 0.41 -2.64 -14.17
N ARG A 95 0.13 -3.86 -13.71
CA ARG A 95 -0.41 -4.92 -14.59
C ARG A 95 -1.82 -4.60 -15.08
N GLN A 96 -2.63 -3.99 -14.21
CA GLN A 96 -4.00 -3.56 -14.54
C GLN A 96 -4.03 -2.36 -15.49
N THR A 97 -3.08 -1.41 -15.37
CA THR A 97 -2.95 -0.28 -16.31
C THR A 97 -2.30 -0.68 -17.63
N ALA A 98 -1.40 -1.66 -17.64
CA ALA A 98 -0.88 -2.28 -18.86
C ALA A 98 -1.99 -3.01 -19.63
N PHE A 99 -2.87 -3.75 -18.94
CA PHE A 99 -4.06 -4.35 -19.55
C PHE A 99 -5.01 -3.27 -20.11
N ARG A 100 -5.21 -2.16 -19.39
CA ARG A 100 -6.02 -1.03 -19.88
C ARG A 100 -5.41 -0.36 -21.11
N ARG A 101 -4.08 -0.21 -21.18
CA ARG A 101 -3.37 0.33 -22.34
C ARG A 101 -3.38 -0.63 -23.54
N TRP A 102 -3.26 -1.95 -23.28
CA TRP A 102 -3.44 -2.99 -24.29
C TRP A 102 -4.88 -3.02 -24.84
N MET A 103 -5.89 -2.93 -23.97
CA MET A 103 -7.31 -2.78 -24.36
C MET A 103 -7.57 -1.49 -25.14
N ALA A 104 -6.91 -0.38 -24.78
CA ALA A 104 -7.03 0.88 -25.49
C ALA A 104 -6.41 0.82 -26.90
N ASN A 105 -5.29 0.11 -27.06
CA ASN A 105 -4.67 -0.14 -28.35
C ASN A 105 -5.50 -1.07 -29.24
N TRP A 106 -6.27 -1.99 -28.65
CA TRP A 106 -7.25 -2.80 -29.39
C TRP A 106 -8.43 -1.99 -29.95
N ASN A 107 -8.68 -0.81 -29.39
CA ASN A 107 -9.74 0.09 -29.84
C ASN A 107 -9.26 1.08 -30.92
N SER A 108 -7.97 1.10 -31.28
CA SER A 108 -7.39 2.03 -32.27
C SER A 108 -6.96 1.41 -33.59
N ASP A 109 -6.91 0.08 -33.73
CA ASP A 109 -6.51 -0.55 -34.99
C ASP A 109 -7.76 -0.90 -35.82
N GLY A 110 -8.47 0.15 -36.25
CA GLY A 110 -9.54 0.09 -37.25
C GLY A 110 -9.03 0.20 -38.68
N GLU A 111 -7.75 -0.08 -38.92
CA GLU A 111 -7.09 0.00 -40.23
C GLU A 111 -6.83 -1.43 -40.75
N GLY A 112 -7.91 -2.19 -40.96
CA GLY A 112 -7.82 -3.59 -41.40
C GLY A 112 -9.13 -4.36 -41.45
N GLY A 113 -9.99 -4.05 -42.44
CA GLY A 113 -11.03 -4.98 -42.92
C GLY A 113 -12.42 -4.82 -42.28
N GLY A 114 -13.27 -3.98 -42.89
CA GLY A 114 -14.65 -3.67 -42.48
C GLY A 114 -15.67 -4.82 -42.44
N TRP A 115 -15.24 -6.08 -42.44
CA TRP A 115 -16.13 -7.25 -42.27
C TRP A 115 -16.10 -7.82 -40.83
N LEU A 116 -14.99 -7.66 -40.09
CA LEU A 116 -14.82 -8.21 -38.74
C LEU A 116 -15.55 -7.41 -37.65
N SER A 117 -15.71 -6.08 -37.83
CA SER A 117 -16.49 -5.26 -36.89
C SER A 117 -17.98 -5.61 -36.93
N GLY A 118 -18.49 -5.95 -38.12
CA GLY A 118 -19.86 -6.40 -38.32
C GLY A 118 -20.13 -7.73 -37.62
N LEU A 119 -19.25 -8.71 -37.79
CA LEU A 119 -19.37 -10.02 -37.14
C LEU A 119 -19.33 -9.91 -35.60
N PHE A 120 -18.46 -9.07 -35.06
CA PHE A 120 -18.37 -8.86 -33.62
C PHE A 120 -19.67 -8.28 -33.03
N TRP A 121 -20.23 -7.25 -33.66
CA TRP A 121 -21.54 -6.71 -33.27
C TRP A 121 -22.67 -7.71 -33.47
N PHE A 122 -22.62 -8.51 -34.53
CA PHE A 122 -23.61 -9.55 -34.80
C PHE A 122 -23.61 -10.61 -33.69
N VAL A 123 -22.44 -11.08 -33.27
CA VAL A 123 -22.30 -12.06 -32.18
C VAL A 123 -22.82 -11.50 -30.86
N ILE A 124 -22.55 -10.24 -30.54
CA ILE A 124 -23.07 -9.58 -29.33
C ILE A 124 -24.60 -9.56 -29.33
N VAL A 125 -25.21 -9.16 -30.45
CA VAL A 125 -26.67 -9.12 -30.60
C VAL A 125 -27.28 -10.53 -30.51
N LEU A 126 -26.63 -11.52 -31.13
CA LEU A 126 -27.07 -12.91 -31.12
C LEU A 126 -27.01 -13.50 -29.69
N CYS A 127 -25.94 -13.24 -28.95
CA CYS A 127 -25.82 -13.62 -27.55
C CYS A 127 -26.91 -12.97 -26.68
N ALA A 128 -27.22 -11.69 -26.89
CA ALA A 128 -28.29 -11.00 -26.16
C ALA A 128 -29.67 -11.60 -26.46
N LEU A 129 -29.95 -11.94 -27.72
CA LEU A 129 -31.19 -12.60 -28.13
C LEU A 129 -31.35 -13.99 -27.50
N ILE A 130 -30.28 -14.80 -27.50
CA ILE A 130 -30.29 -16.12 -26.87
C ILE A 130 -30.52 -15.98 -25.36
N PHE A 131 -29.82 -15.06 -24.68
CA PHE A 131 -30.02 -14.82 -23.25
C PHE A 131 -31.44 -14.38 -22.92
N GLY A 132 -32.01 -13.45 -23.71
CA GLY A 132 -33.40 -13.02 -23.54
C GLY A 132 -34.40 -14.15 -23.75
N TYR A 133 -34.16 -15.02 -24.73
CA TYR A 133 -35.00 -16.18 -25.02
C TYR A 133 -35.00 -17.20 -23.87
N PHE A 134 -33.83 -17.51 -23.30
CA PHE A 134 -33.72 -18.40 -22.14
C PHE A 134 -34.42 -17.85 -20.91
N ILE A 135 -34.31 -16.54 -20.65
CA ILE A 135 -35.00 -15.87 -19.54
C ILE A 135 -36.52 -15.94 -19.75
N GLY A 136 -37.02 -15.73 -20.98
CA GLY A 136 -38.44 -15.84 -21.30
C GLY A 136 -39.02 -17.24 -21.09
N GLN A 137 -38.26 -18.30 -21.43
CA GLN A 137 -38.70 -19.68 -21.19
C GLN A 137 -38.78 -20.04 -19.70
N SER A 138 -37.93 -19.45 -18.85
CA SER A 138 -37.92 -19.75 -17.41
C SER A 138 -39.16 -19.27 -16.64
N VAL A 139 -39.89 -18.28 -17.17
CA VAL A 139 -41.11 -17.72 -16.53
C VAL A 139 -42.36 -18.55 -16.83
N ALA A 140 -42.40 -19.28 -17.95
CA ALA A 140 -43.56 -20.08 -18.36
C ALA A 140 -43.79 -21.35 -17.49
N ASN A 141 -42.81 -21.75 -16.68
CA ASN A 141 -42.85 -23.01 -15.92
C ASN A 141 -43.24 -22.85 -14.44
N HIS A 142 -43.72 -21.69 -13.99
CA HIS A 142 -44.28 -21.56 -12.64
C HIS A 142 -45.79 -21.86 -12.64
N PRO A 143 -46.25 -23.02 -12.13
CA PRO A 143 -47.67 -23.26 -11.94
C PRO A 143 -48.22 -22.29 -10.90
N THR A 144 -49.24 -21.53 -11.28
CA THR A 144 -49.98 -20.63 -10.38
C THR A 144 -50.76 -21.44 -9.33
N PRO A 145 -50.66 -21.12 -8.03
CA PRO A 145 -51.56 -21.70 -7.03
C PRO A 145 -52.94 -21.03 -7.12
N ILE A 146 -53.99 -21.86 -7.23
CA ILE A 146 -55.40 -21.46 -7.33
C ILE A 146 -55.90 -20.97 -5.95
N PRO A 147 -56.64 -19.85 -5.85
CA PRO A 147 -57.32 -19.45 -4.62
C PRO A 147 -58.72 -20.08 -4.55
N ASN A 148 -58.93 -21.06 -3.67
CA ASN A 148 -60.26 -21.61 -3.42
C ASN A 148 -60.93 -20.84 -2.27
N THR A 149 -61.92 -20.01 -2.61
CA THR A 149 -62.90 -19.44 -1.67
C THR A 149 -64.31 -19.70 -2.18
N THR A 150 -65.06 -20.56 -1.48
CA THR A 150 -66.53 -20.59 -1.33
C THR A 150 -66.83 -21.59 -0.19
N ALA A 151 -67.04 -21.22 1.07
CA ALA A 151 -68.19 -20.57 1.73
C ALA A 151 -68.95 -21.57 2.66
N PRO A 152 -69.42 -21.13 3.86
CA PRO A 152 -70.06 -21.92 4.95
C PRO A 152 -71.58 -22.12 4.67
N PRO A 153 -72.47 -22.70 5.54
CA PRO A 153 -72.38 -22.95 6.99
C PRO A 153 -72.95 -24.29 7.51
N ASN A 154 -72.55 -24.73 8.70
CA ASN A 154 -73.54 -25.37 9.58
C ASN A 154 -73.19 -25.22 11.06
N ALA A 155 -74.17 -24.71 11.79
CA ALA A 155 -74.15 -24.45 13.21
C ALA A 155 -74.55 -25.71 14.00
N THR A 156 -73.91 -25.93 15.14
CA THR A 156 -74.57 -26.33 16.40
C THR A 156 -73.53 -26.31 17.54
N ALA A 157 -73.60 -25.28 18.37
CA ALA A 157 -73.27 -25.37 19.80
C ALA A 157 -74.47 -26.00 20.53
N PRO A 158 -74.31 -26.63 21.71
CA PRO A 158 -74.29 -25.90 22.99
C PRO A 158 -73.29 -26.49 24.02
N GLU A 159 -72.51 -25.66 24.74
CA GLU A 159 -72.78 -25.16 26.10
C GLU A 159 -72.01 -25.95 27.21
N LYS A 160 -71.39 -25.17 28.11
CA LYS A 160 -70.46 -25.51 29.21
C LYS A 160 -71.23 -26.20 30.38
N PRO A 161 -70.57 -26.81 31.39
CA PRO A 161 -69.96 -26.00 32.44
C PRO A 161 -68.65 -26.54 33.07
N ASP A 162 -67.94 -25.57 33.62
CA ASP A 162 -66.91 -25.59 34.65
C ASP A 162 -67.28 -26.46 35.88
N LYS A 163 -66.32 -27.22 36.43
CA LYS A 163 -66.28 -27.62 37.86
C LYS A 163 -64.89 -28.05 38.32
N ASP A 164 -64.49 -27.43 39.42
CA ASP A 164 -63.35 -27.68 40.30
C ASP A 164 -63.20 -29.14 40.75
N LYS A 165 -61.96 -29.66 40.79
CA LYS A 165 -61.35 -30.31 41.96
C LYS A 165 -59.86 -30.59 41.75
#